data_AF-A0A1F1ECI6-F1
#
_entry.id   AF-A0A1F1ECI6-F1
#
_cell.length_a   1.000
_cell.length_b   1.000
_cell.length_c   1.000
_cell.angle_alpha   90.00
_cell.angle_beta   90.00
_cell.angle_gamma   90.00
#
_symmetry.space_group_name_H-M   'P 1'
#
loop_
_entity.id
_entity.type
_entity.pdbx_description
1 polymer ?
#
loop_
_entity_poly.entity_id
_entity_poly.type
_entity_poly.pdbx_seq_one_letter_code
_entity_poly.pdbx_strand_id
1 'polypeptide(L)'
;MSDNTHAVADHASETYPEFTGKIQDSYIEGYDPVSFGAPHSSLLRTSTWVGMGLILSLLPAAGTLIWGLGAGAFQYGVGQESSKISIIVGAALLVVIAVACVGLIHYGRRYYRQYRSETGRIN
;
A
#
# COMPACT_ATOMS: atom_id res chain seq x y z
N MET A 1 9.96 34.11 -60.02
CA MET A 1 9.02 33.78 -58.92
C MET A 1 9.71 32.76 -58.05
N SER A 2 10.04 33.09 -56.80
CA SER A 2 10.58 32.13 -55.84
C SER A 2 9.43 31.34 -55.23
N ASP A 3 9.51 30.02 -55.24
CA ASP A 3 8.56 29.14 -54.55
C ASP A 3 8.66 29.36 -53.04
N ASN A 4 7.59 29.89 -52.43
CA ASN A 4 7.47 30.12 -50.99
C ASN A 4 6.87 28.89 -50.27
N THR A 5 7.24 27.68 -50.71
CA THR A 5 6.82 26.45 -50.05
C THR A 5 7.77 26.22 -48.87
N HIS A 6 7.43 26.76 -47.71
CA HIS A 6 8.10 26.40 -46.46
C HIS A 6 7.94 24.89 -46.27
N ALA A 7 9.05 24.15 -46.30
CA ALA A 7 9.06 22.75 -45.87
C ALA A 7 8.70 22.75 -44.38
N VAL A 8 7.42 22.53 -44.08
CA VAL A 8 6.95 22.32 -42.71
C VAL A 8 7.58 21.00 -42.26
N ALA A 9 8.49 21.08 -41.29
CA ALA A 9 9.09 19.90 -40.69
C ALA A 9 7.96 18.99 -40.17
N ASP A 10 7.95 17.74 -40.62
CA ASP A 10 6.99 16.76 -40.14
C ASP A 10 7.30 16.43 -38.68
N HIS A 11 6.67 17.18 -37.76
CA HIS A 11 6.89 17.08 -36.33
C HIS A 11 6.66 15.66 -35.79
N ALA A 12 5.89 14.81 -36.50
CA ALA A 12 5.70 13.42 -36.12
C ALA A 12 6.99 12.58 -36.22
N SER A 13 7.93 12.95 -37.09
CA SER A 13 9.22 12.26 -37.28
C SER A 13 10.31 12.70 -36.29
N GLU A 14 10.16 13.89 -35.69
CA GLU A 14 11.09 14.46 -34.70
C GLU A 14 10.60 14.30 -33.26
N THR A 15 9.35 13.86 -33.08
CA THR A 15 8.79 13.61 -31.75
C THR A 15 9.16 12.19 -31.31
N TYR A 16 9.56 12.07 -30.04
CA TYR A 16 9.83 10.77 -29.42
C TYR A 16 8.63 9.84 -29.61
N PRO A 17 8.86 8.53 -29.87
CA PRO A 17 7.76 7.59 -30.01
C PRO A 17 6.88 7.63 -28.76
N GLU A 18 5.59 7.92 -28.94
CA GLU A 18 4.62 7.78 -27.86
C GLU A 18 4.45 6.30 -27.55
N PHE A 19 4.96 5.87 -26.42
CA PHE A 19 4.76 4.51 -25.92
C PHE A 19 3.30 4.35 -25.48
N THR A 20 2.45 3.95 -26.43
CA THR A 20 1.07 3.54 -26.16
C THR A 20 1.07 2.07 -25.70
N GLY A 21 0.98 1.86 -24.38
CA GLY A 21 1.03 0.53 -23.76
C GLY A 21 1.26 0.60 -22.26
N LYS A 22 1.06 -0.52 -21.56
CA LYS A 22 1.42 -0.59 -20.14
C LYS A 22 2.96 -0.66 -20.06
N ILE A 23 3.57 0.13 -19.17
CA ILE A 23 5.06 0.22 -19.05
C ILE A 23 5.71 -1.17 -18.89
N GLN A 24 5.02 -2.12 -18.27
CA GLN A 24 5.51 -3.49 -18.12
C GLN A 24 5.66 -4.30 -19.41
N ASP A 25 4.95 -3.92 -20.47
CA ASP A 25 5.02 -4.59 -21.78
C ASP A 25 6.27 -4.14 -22.55
N SER A 26 6.84 -2.99 -22.16
CA SER A 26 8.07 -2.43 -22.72
C SER A 26 9.34 -2.96 -22.04
N TYR A 27 9.23 -3.86 -21.05
CA TYR A 27 10.41 -4.42 -20.39
C TYR A 27 11.16 -5.37 -21.32
N ILE A 28 12.49 -5.23 -21.33
CA ILE A 28 13.39 -6.15 -22.03
C ILE A 28 13.16 -7.57 -21.50
N GLU A 29 13.18 -8.57 -22.37
CA GLU A 29 13.04 -9.96 -21.95
C GLU A 29 14.12 -10.34 -20.93
N GLY A 30 13.69 -10.93 -19.81
CA GLY A 30 14.58 -11.27 -18.69
C GLY A 30 14.91 -10.11 -17.75
N TYR A 31 14.44 -8.89 -18.02
CA TYR A 31 14.57 -7.78 -17.08
C TYR A 31 13.53 -7.88 -15.96
N ASP A 32 14.00 -7.90 -14.72
CA ASP A 32 13.18 -7.80 -13.53
C ASP A 32 13.36 -6.41 -12.89
N PRO A 33 12.33 -5.53 -12.92
CA PRO A 33 12.42 -4.22 -12.28
C PRO A 33 12.52 -4.31 -10.76
N VAL A 34 13.40 -3.48 -10.18
CA VAL A 34 13.52 -3.36 -8.71
C VAL A 34 12.19 -2.95 -8.07
N SER A 35 11.89 -3.49 -6.89
CA SER A 35 10.58 -3.35 -6.27
C SER A 35 10.15 -1.91 -5.98
N PHE A 36 11.08 -0.95 -5.87
CA PHE A 36 10.75 0.48 -5.69
C PHE A 36 10.52 1.22 -7.01
N GLY A 37 11.16 0.79 -8.10
CA GLY A 37 11.05 1.40 -9.43
C GLY A 37 9.93 0.82 -10.29
N ALA A 38 9.35 -0.31 -9.88
CA ALA A 38 8.26 -0.94 -10.61
C ALA A 38 6.93 -0.14 -10.48
N PRO A 39 6.23 0.19 -11.58
CA PRO A 39 4.97 0.95 -11.55
C PRO A 39 3.82 0.16 -10.90
N HIS A 40 3.90 -1.18 -10.90
CA HIS A 40 2.97 -2.07 -10.22
C HIS A 40 3.32 -2.30 -8.74
N SER A 41 4.37 -1.64 -8.23
CA SER A 41 4.81 -1.79 -6.84
C SER A 41 3.75 -1.31 -5.85
N SER A 42 3.55 -2.11 -4.80
CA SER A 42 2.74 -1.70 -3.65
C SER A 42 3.43 -0.61 -2.80
N LEU A 43 4.76 -0.46 -2.89
CA LEU A 43 5.51 0.59 -2.17
C LEU A 43 5.21 1.99 -2.69
N LEU A 44 4.69 2.14 -3.90
CA LEU A 44 4.26 3.44 -4.43
C LEU A 44 2.82 3.80 -4.04
N ARG A 45 2.12 2.92 -3.30
CA ARG A 45 0.72 3.11 -2.94
C ARG A 45 0.61 3.59 -1.50
N THR A 46 0.02 4.76 -1.33
CA THR A 46 -0.26 5.35 -0.01
C THR A 46 -1.04 4.39 0.90
N SER A 47 -1.99 3.63 0.35
CA SER A 47 -2.75 2.62 1.11
C SER A 47 -1.86 1.56 1.75
N THR A 48 -0.78 1.14 1.08
CA THR A 48 0.18 0.17 1.63
C THR A 48 0.93 0.78 2.81
N TRP A 49 1.41 2.02 2.68
CA TRP A 49 2.10 2.74 3.75
C TRP A 49 1.20 2.97 4.97
N VAL A 50 -0.04 3.41 4.75
CA VAL A 50 -1.02 3.59 5.83
C VAL A 50 -1.30 2.24 6.50
N GLY A 51 -1.50 1.18 5.72
CA GLY A 51 -1.69 -0.17 6.23
C GLY A 51 -0.50 -0.66 7.08
N MET A 52 0.73 -0.42 6.62
CA MET A 52 1.95 -0.75 7.37
C MET A 52 2.09 0.09 8.65
N GLY A 53 1.74 1.38 8.61
CA GLY A 53 1.70 2.24 9.80
C GLY A 53 0.68 1.74 10.84
N LEU A 54 -0.49 1.29 10.39
CA LEU A 54 -1.52 0.71 11.27
C LEU A 54 -1.08 -0.60 11.95
N ILE A 55 -0.11 -1.34 11.40
CA ILE A 55 0.49 -2.50 12.10
C ILE A 55 1.07 -2.05 13.44
N LEU A 56 1.78 -0.92 13.47
CA LEU A 56 2.36 -0.39 14.71
C LEU A 56 1.27 0.06 15.70
N SER A 57 0.12 0.52 15.20
CA SER A 57 -1.03 0.88 16.03
C SER A 57 -1.70 -0.31 16.74
N LEU A 58 -1.38 -1.55 16.36
CA LEU A 58 -1.83 -2.73 17.12
C LEU A 58 -1.21 -2.80 18.51
N LEU A 59 0.01 -2.28 18.70
CA LEU A 59 0.70 -2.29 19.99
C LEU A 59 -0.05 -1.52 21.10
N PRO A 60 -0.43 -0.24 20.93
CA PRO A 60 -1.21 0.46 21.95
C PRO A 60 -2.61 -0.15 22.16
N ALA A 61 -3.25 -0.68 21.11
CA ALA A 61 -4.53 -1.38 21.24
C ALA A 61 -4.40 -2.67 22.07
N ALA A 62 -3.35 -3.46 21.83
CA ALA A 62 -3.03 -4.63 22.64
C ALA A 62 -2.67 -4.23 24.07
N GLY A 63 -1.87 -3.17 24.26
CA GLY A 63 -1.48 -2.66 25.57
C GLY A 63 -2.66 -2.24 26.43
N THR A 64 -3.65 -1.53 25.85
CA THR A 64 -4.88 -1.15 26.56
C THR A 64 -5.73 -2.36 26.96
N LEU A 65 -5.81 -3.38 26.09
CA LEU A 65 -6.49 -4.63 26.41
C LEU A 65 -5.78 -5.40 27.54
N ILE A 66 -4.46 -5.57 27.45
CA ILE A 66 -3.64 -6.26 28.45
C ILE A 66 -3.74 -5.54 29.80
N TRP A 67 -3.68 -4.21 29.80
CA TRP A 67 -3.86 -3.41 31.00
C TRP A 67 -5.23 -3.65 31.64
N GLY A 68 -6.31 -3.61 30.85
CA GLY A 68 -7.66 -3.86 31.34
C GLY A 68 -7.83 -5.25 31.94
N LEU A 69 -7.27 -6.27 31.30
CA LEU A 69 -7.28 -7.66 31.81
C LEU A 69 -6.48 -7.80 33.12
N GLY A 70 -5.28 -7.22 33.18
CA GLY A 70 -4.45 -7.23 34.38
C GLY A 70 -5.13 -6.52 35.54
N ALA A 71 -5.69 -5.33 35.30
CA ALA A 71 -6.41 -4.56 36.30
C ALA A 71 -7.66 -5.29 36.83
N GLY A 72 -8.29 -6.16 36.03
CA GLY A 72 -9.44 -6.96 36.46
C GLY A 72 -9.05 -8.23 37.23
N ALA A 73 -7.94 -8.87 36.82
CA ALA A 73 -7.46 -10.12 37.43
C ALA A 73 -6.76 -9.91 38.78
N PHE A 74 -6.02 -8.80 38.93
CA PHE A 74 -5.28 -8.48 40.15
C PHE A 74 -5.96 -7.32 40.87
N GLN A 75 -6.65 -7.63 41.97
CA GLN A 75 -7.47 -6.67 42.73
C GLN A 75 -6.69 -5.73 43.66
N TYR A 76 -5.42 -5.49 43.34
CA TYR A 76 -4.52 -4.67 44.15
C TYR A 76 -4.15 -3.39 43.38
N GLY A 77 -4.98 -2.34 43.47
CA GLY A 77 -4.64 -1.01 42.94
C GLY A 77 -5.79 -0.16 42.40
N VAL A 78 -5.45 1.05 41.93
CA VAL A 78 -6.36 2.14 41.48
C VAL A 78 -7.02 1.92 40.10
N GLY A 79 -6.84 0.75 39.46
CA GLY A 79 -7.28 0.50 38.08
C GLY A 79 -8.57 -0.31 37.91
N GLN A 80 -9.17 -0.80 39.00
CA GLN A 80 -10.30 -1.74 38.99
C GLN A 80 -11.55 -1.18 38.30
N GLU A 81 -11.93 0.05 38.64
CA GLU A 81 -13.12 0.75 38.10
C GLU A 81 -13.09 0.84 36.56
N SER A 82 -11.89 1.00 36.00
CA SER A 82 -11.68 1.19 34.56
C SER A 82 -11.46 -0.12 33.79
N SER A 83 -11.27 -1.26 34.47
CA SER A 83 -10.91 -2.54 33.84
C SER A 83 -11.87 -2.93 32.71
N LYS A 84 -13.18 -2.90 32.97
CA LYS A 84 -14.20 -3.27 31.97
C LYS A 84 -14.15 -2.39 30.73
N ILE A 85 -14.02 -1.07 30.92
CA ILE A 85 -13.95 -0.11 29.83
C ILE A 85 -12.68 -0.32 29.02
N SER A 86 -11.53 -0.47 29.69
CA SER A 86 -10.23 -0.72 29.02
C SER A 86 -10.23 -2.03 28.22
N ILE A 87 -10.87 -3.09 28.72
CA ILE A 87 -11.02 -4.36 27.99
C ILE A 87 -11.84 -4.15 26.72
N ILE A 88 -13.02 -3.52 26.83
CA ILE A 88 -13.91 -3.31 25.68
C ILE A 88 -13.23 -2.42 24.63
N VAL A 89 -12.65 -1.30 25.04
CA VAL A 89 -11.98 -0.36 24.14
C VAL A 89 -10.76 -0.99 23.49
N GLY A 90 -9.90 -1.66 24.27
CA GLY A 90 -8.72 -2.33 23.76
C GLY A 90 -9.05 -3.43 22.76
N ALA A 91 -10.03 -4.28 23.08
CA ALA A 91 -10.49 -5.34 22.16
C ALA A 91 -11.10 -4.76 20.87
N ALA A 92 -11.98 -3.76 20.99
CA ALA A 92 -12.61 -3.12 19.83
C ALA A 92 -11.57 -2.44 18.92
N LEU A 93 -10.66 -1.65 19.49
CA LEU A 93 -9.58 -1.00 18.73
C LEU A 93 -8.68 -2.03 18.05
N LEU A 94 -8.29 -3.09 18.76
CA LEU A 94 -7.42 -4.12 18.22
C LEU A 94 -8.05 -4.80 16.99
N VAL A 95 -9.33 -5.18 17.08
CA VAL A 95 -10.06 -5.80 15.97
C VAL A 95 -10.21 -4.82 14.79
N VAL A 96 -10.64 -3.59 15.04
CA VAL A 96 -10.85 -2.59 13.98
C VAL A 96 -9.54 -2.28 13.25
N ILE A 97 -8.45 -2.03 13.99
CA ILE A 97 -7.13 -1.75 13.41
C ILE A 97 -6.59 -2.96 12.65
N ALA A 98 -6.75 -4.18 13.18
CA ALA A 98 -6.31 -5.40 12.50
C ALA A 98 -7.02 -5.57 11.15
N VAL A 99 -8.35 -5.43 11.12
CA VAL A 99 -9.14 -5.52 9.89
C VAL A 99 -8.75 -4.42 8.91
N ALA A 100 -8.62 -3.17 9.37
CA ALA A 100 -8.24 -2.04 8.54
C ALA A 100 -6.84 -2.22 7.93
N CYS A 101 -5.87 -2.65 8.73
CA CYS A 101 -4.50 -2.92 8.30
C CYS A 101 -4.47 -4.00 7.20
N VAL A 102 -5.07 -5.17 7.46
CA VAL A 102 -5.11 -6.27 6.49
C VAL A 102 -5.81 -5.84 5.21
N GLY A 103 -6.95 -5.15 5.32
CA GLY A 103 -7.69 -4.64 4.17
C GLY A 103 -6.89 -3.66 3.32
N LEU A 104 -6.23 -2.68 3.94
CA LEU A 104 -5.43 -1.67 3.26
C LEU A 104 -4.20 -2.24 2.55
N ILE A 105 -3.48 -3.16 3.20
CA ILE A 105 -2.33 -3.84 2.59
C ILE A 105 -2.80 -4.72 1.43
N HIS A 106 -3.89 -5.46 1.62
CA HIS A 106 -4.45 -6.30 0.57
C HIS A 106 -4.87 -5.48 -0.65
N TYR A 107 -5.54 -4.34 -0.42
CA TYR A 107 -5.93 -3.40 -1.46
C TYR A 107 -4.71 -2.75 -2.13
N GLY A 108 -3.71 -2.31 -1.37
CA GLY A 108 -2.47 -1.73 -1.89
C GLY A 108 -1.68 -2.68 -2.81
N ARG A 109 -1.80 -3.99 -2.56
CA ARG A 109 -1.19 -5.06 -3.38
C ARG A 109 -2.00 -5.47 -4.61
N ARG A 110 -3.10 -4.77 -4.95
CA ARG A 110 -3.95 -5.13 -6.10
C ARG A 110 -3.20 -5.09 -7.44
N TYR A 111 -2.39 -4.06 -7.67
CA TYR A 111 -1.68 -3.87 -8.93
C TYR A 111 -0.56 -4.89 -9.12
N TYR A 112 0.12 -5.25 -8.02
CA TYR A 112 1.08 -6.35 -8.02
C TYR A 112 0.43 -7.69 -8.40
N ARG A 113 -0.74 -7.98 -7.83
CA ARG A 113 -1.49 -9.20 -8.17
C ARG A 113 -1.95 -9.21 -9.62
N GLN A 114 -2.43 -8.06 -10.12
CA GLN A 114 -2.77 -7.89 -11.53
C GLN A 114 -1.55 -8.11 -12.44
N TYR A 115 -0.41 -7.51 -12.11
CA TYR A 115 0.85 -7.71 -12.84
C TYR A 115 1.23 -9.20 -12.91
N ARG A 116 1.19 -9.89 -11.77
CA ARG A 116 1.48 -11.33 -11.67
C ARG A 116 0.53 -12.17 -12.53
N SER A 117 -0.76 -11.83 -12.56
CA SER A 117 -1.74 -12.55 -13.39
C SER A 117 -1.58 -12.29 -14.88
N GLU A 118 -1.19 -11.07 -15.27
CA GLU A 118 -1.05 -10.68 -16.68
C GLU A 118 0.24 -11.22 -17.29
N THR A 119 1.33 -11.25 -16.52
CA THR A 119 2.67 -11.57 -17.06
C THR A 119 3.18 -12.95 -16.66
N GLY A 120 2.57 -13.59 -15.64
CA GLY A 120 3.09 -14.83 -15.04
C GLY A 120 4.42 -14.64 -14.29
N ARG A 121 5.01 -13.44 -14.31
CA ARG A 121 6.28 -13.13 -13.67
C ARG A 121 6.09 -12.90 -12.18
N ILE A 122 7.06 -13.35 -11.39
CA ILE A 122 7.08 -13.21 -9.94
C ILE A 122 8.28 -12.33 -9.62
N ASN A 123 7.99 -11.08 -9.30
CA ASN A 123 8.96 -10.06 -8.90
C ASN A 123 8.65 -9.59 -7.47
#